data_AF-A0A1F8F1B5-F1
#
_entry.id   AF-A0A1F8F1B5-F1
#
_cell.length_a   1.000
_cell.length_b   1.000
_cell.length_c   1.000
_cell.angle_alpha   90.00
_cell.angle_beta   90.00
_cell.angle_gamma   90.00
#
_symmetry.space_group_name_H-M   'P 1'
#
loop_
_entity.id
_entity.type
_entity.pdbx_description
1 polymer ?
#
loop_
_entity_poly.entity_id
_entity_poly.type
_entity_poly.pdbx_seq_one_letter_code
_entity_poly.pdbx_strand_id
1 'polypeptide(L)'
;MPEMAKKILSKHSMWPRYFNDKNSFFVDKPEDKNKEAIRLGLTHYVDDELRVINILNDVPNKFLFDPFNVLEKANYYTSVKSWSEFKKHLFNK
;
A
#
# COMPACT_ATOMS: atom_id res chain seq x y z
N MET A 1 -6.07 -17.30 3.77
CA MET A 1 -6.08 -16.08 2.95
C MET A 1 -4.83 -15.92 2.08
N PRO A 2 -3.59 -16.16 2.58
CA PRO A 2 -2.37 -15.99 1.77
C PRO A 2 -2.34 -16.81 0.47
N GLU A 3 -2.78 -18.07 0.51
CA GLU A 3 -2.78 -18.96 -0.66
C GLU A 3 -3.66 -18.45 -1.81
N MET A 4 -4.78 -17.80 -1.51
CA MET A 4 -5.64 -17.23 -2.55
C MET A 4 -4.97 -16.02 -3.22
N ALA A 5 -4.36 -15.14 -2.42
CA ALA A 5 -3.60 -14.01 -2.95
C ALA A 5 -2.44 -14.48 -3.83
N LYS A 6 -1.65 -15.47 -3.36
CA LYS A 6 -0.56 -16.08 -4.13
C LYS A 6 -1.05 -16.70 -5.44
N LYS A 7 -2.21 -17.37 -5.44
CA LYS A 7 -2.82 -17.95 -6.64
C LYS A 7 -3.20 -16.87 -7.66
N ILE A 8 -3.83 -15.78 -7.22
CA ILE A 8 -4.21 -14.66 -8.09
C ILE A 8 -2.95 -14.01 -8.67
N LEU A 9 -1.97 -13.67 -7.84
CA LEU A 9 -0.72 -13.05 -8.28
C LEU A 9 0.06 -13.94 -9.25
N SER A 10 0.09 -15.27 -9.01
CA SER A 10 0.71 -16.24 -9.92
C SER A 10 0.01 -16.26 -11.28
N LYS A 11 -1.33 -16.23 -11.32
CA LYS A 11 -2.10 -16.18 -12.57
C LYS A 11 -1.77 -14.94 -13.41
N HIS A 12 -1.42 -13.82 -12.76
CA HIS A 12 -1.01 -12.58 -13.42
C HIS A 12 0.51 -12.46 -13.63
N SER A 13 1.28 -13.53 -13.43
CA SER A 13 2.75 -13.51 -13.54
C SER A 13 3.44 -12.48 -12.63
N MET A 14 2.78 -12.11 -11.53
CA MET A 14 3.29 -11.17 -10.52
C MET A 14 4.02 -11.90 -9.39
N TRP A 15 3.63 -13.14 -9.11
CA TRP A 15 4.34 -14.05 -8.19
C TRP A 15 5.05 -15.15 -9.00
N PRO A 16 6.35 -15.43 -8.78
CA PRO A 16 7.24 -14.84 -7.76
C PRO A 16 8.00 -13.57 -8.22
N ARG A 17 7.69 -13.03 -9.41
CA ARG A 17 8.52 -12.01 -10.10
C ARG A 17 8.64 -10.68 -9.34
N TYR A 18 7.51 -10.13 -8.90
CA TYR A 18 7.45 -8.84 -8.19
C TYR A 18 7.14 -9.04 -6.70
N PHE A 19 6.32 -10.06 -6.40
CA PHE A 19 5.97 -10.47 -5.04
C PHE A 19 6.49 -11.89 -4.81
N ASN A 20 7.09 -12.14 -3.65
CA ASN A 20 7.55 -13.45 -3.19
C ASN A 20 7.59 -13.51 -1.66
N ASP A 21 7.95 -14.67 -1.11
CA ASP A 21 7.96 -14.90 0.34
C ASP A 21 8.97 -14.01 1.10
N LYS A 22 9.93 -13.37 0.42
CA LYS A 22 10.90 -12.46 1.05
C LYS A 22 10.41 -11.02 1.14
N ASN A 23 9.45 -10.61 0.33
CA ASN A 23 8.98 -9.22 0.24
C ASN A 23 7.46 -9.05 0.39
N SER A 24 6.74 -10.14 0.68
CA SER A 24 5.29 -10.13 0.88
C SER A 24 4.96 -10.55 2.30
N PHE A 25 4.28 -9.68 3.03
CA PHE A 25 3.95 -9.87 4.44
C PHE A 25 2.43 -9.91 4.58
N PHE A 26 1.91 -11.03 5.09
CA PHE A 26 0.48 -11.20 5.35
C PHE A 26 0.23 -11.00 6.84
N VAL A 27 -0.75 -10.15 7.15
CA VAL A 27 -1.15 -9.87 8.53
C VAL A 27 -2.56 -10.39 8.80
N ASP A 28 -2.83 -10.81 10.03
CA ASP A 28 -4.13 -11.34 10.42
C ASP A 28 -5.15 -10.23 10.70
N LYS A 29 -4.69 -9.11 11.29
CA LYS A 29 -5.52 -7.94 11.58
C LYS A 29 -4.99 -6.71 10.85
N PRO A 30 -5.86 -5.78 10.42
CA PRO A 30 -5.41 -4.55 9.78
C PRO A 30 -4.36 -3.80 10.60
N GLU A 31 -4.56 -3.68 11.92
CA GLU A 31 -3.69 -2.93 12.84
C GLU A 31 -2.24 -3.46 12.85
N ASP A 32 -2.04 -4.74 12.53
CA ASP A 32 -0.71 -5.33 12.44
C ASP A 32 0.07 -4.83 11.20
N LYS A 33 -0.60 -4.25 10.20
CA LYS A 33 0.07 -3.57 9.06
C LYS A 33 1.01 -2.47 9.55
N ASN A 34 0.61 -1.69 10.55
CA ASN A 34 1.45 -0.61 11.08
C ASN A 34 2.68 -1.15 11.81
N LYS A 35 2.53 -2.24 12.57
CA LYS A 35 3.67 -2.92 13.22
C LYS A 35 4.68 -3.43 12.20
N GLU A 36 4.19 -4.08 11.14
CA GLU A 36 5.05 -4.56 10.06
C GLU A 36 5.70 -3.40 9.29
N ALA A 37 4.97 -2.30 9.07
CA ALA A 37 5.52 -1.11 8.43
C ALA A 37 6.69 -0.51 9.22
N ILE A 38 6.58 -0.41 10.55
CA ILE A 38 7.67 0.01 11.43
C ILE A 38 8.83 -0.98 11.36
N ARG A 39 8.56 -2.28 11.50
CA ARG A 39 9.57 -3.35 11.46
C ARG A 39 10.39 -3.33 10.17
N LEU A 40 9.74 -3.03 9.05
CA LEU A 40 10.35 -2.95 7.72
C LEU A 40 10.98 -1.58 7.43
N GLY A 41 10.79 -0.58 8.29
CA GLY A 41 11.26 0.78 8.05
C GLY A 41 10.58 1.45 6.85
N LEU A 42 9.29 1.16 6.62
CA LEU A 42 8.57 1.73 5.48
C LEU A 42 8.43 3.25 5.61
N THR A 43 8.90 3.95 4.59
CA THR A 43 8.77 5.41 4.49
C THR A 43 7.56 5.83 3.65
N HIS A 44 7.07 4.93 2.78
CA HIS A 44 5.98 5.19 1.85
C HIS A 44 5.00 4.01 1.88
N TYR A 45 3.70 4.30 1.86
CA TYR A 45 2.66 3.29 1.76
C TYR A 45 1.53 3.76 0.84
N VAL A 46 1.03 2.87 -0.01
CA VAL A 46 -0.10 3.12 -0.93
C VAL A 46 -1.20 2.09 -0.71
N ASP A 47 -2.44 2.56 -0.60
CA ASP A 47 -3.64 1.73 -0.47
C ASP A 47 -4.82 2.47 -1.11
N ASP A 48 -5.83 1.75 -1.58
CA ASP A 48 -7.11 2.32 -2.04
C ASP A 48 -8.15 2.38 -0.91
N GLU A 49 -7.89 1.78 0.25
CA GLU A 49 -8.77 1.84 1.41
C GLU A 49 -8.36 2.91 2.44
N LEU A 50 -9.23 3.92 2.64
CA LEU A 50 -9.00 4.96 3.65
C LEU A 50 -8.84 4.39 5.08
N ARG A 51 -9.54 3.29 5.40
CA ARG A 51 -9.39 2.62 6.70
C ARG A 51 -7.94 2.15 6.91
N VAL A 52 -7.29 1.63 5.87
CA VAL A 52 -5.89 1.19 5.95
C VAL A 52 -4.95 2.38 6.09
N ILE A 53 -5.19 3.46 5.36
CA ILE A 53 -4.41 4.70 5.50
C ILE A 53 -4.47 5.26 6.93
N ASN A 54 -5.65 5.19 7.56
CA ASN A 54 -5.87 5.71 8.91
C ASN A 54 -5.17 4.91 10.02
N ILE A 55 -4.90 3.62 9.82
CA ILE A 55 -4.22 2.79 10.83
C ILE A 55 -2.69 2.87 10.75
N LEU A 56 -2.15 3.36 9.62
CA LEU A 56 -0.70 3.48 9.37
C LEU A 56 -0.16 4.78 9.95
N ASN A 57 -0.28 4.97 11.26
CA ASN A 57 0.09 6.24 11.91
C ASN A 57 1.60 6.54 11.85
N ASP A 58 2.43 5.49 11.83
CA ASP A 58 3.89 5.63 11.88
C ASP A 58 4.55 5.70 10.50
N VAL A 59 3.77 5.58 9.41
CA VAL A 59 4.29 5.76 8.05
C VAL A 59 4.18 7.24 7.66
N PRO A 60 5.31 7.92 7.36
CA PRO A 60 5.31 9.36 7.12
C PRO A 60 4.66 9.75 5.80
N ASN A 61 4.83 8.96 4.73
CA ASN A 61 4.28 9.27 3.41
C ASN A 61 3.19 8.26 3.04
N LYS A 62 1.93 8.66 3.21
CA LYS A 62 0.76 7.83 2.88
C LYS A 62 0.08 8.33 1.61
N PHE A 63 -0.24 7.40 0.73
CA PHE A 63 -0.89 7.67 -0.55
C PHE A 63 -2.21 6.91 -0.64
N LEU A 64 -3.31 7.65 -0.76
CA LEU A 64 -4.62 7.08 -1.01
C LEU A 64 -4.85 7.00 -2.52
N PHE A 65 -4.93 5.79 -3.07
CA PHE A 65 -5.19 5.58 -4.49
C PHE A 65 -6.69 5.71 -4.78
N ASP A 66 -7.12 6.88 -5.23
CA ASP A 66 -8.52 7.20 -5.50
C ASP A 66 -8.69 7.69 -6.95
N PRO A 67 -8.79 6.78 -7.93
CA PRO A 67 -8.85 7.14 -9.35
C PRO A 67 -10.12 7.93 -9.72
N PHE A 68 -11.18 7.82 -8.92
CA PHE A 68 -12.48 8.46 -9.20
C PHE A 68 -12.74 9.69 -8.33
N ASN A 69 -11.83 10.03 -7.41
CA ASN A 69 -11.96 11.17 -6.50
C ASN A 69 -13.27 11.11 -5.70
N VAL A 70 -13.64 9.91 -5.21
CA VAL A 70 -14.87 9.66 -4.44
C VAL A 70 -14.64 9.72 -2.94
N LEU A 71 -13.40 9.65 -2.49
CA LEU A 71 -13.05 9.72 -1.08
C LEU A 71 -12.80 11.17 -0.67
N GLU A 72 -13.15 11.49 0.58
CA GLU A 72 -12.86 12.80 1.14
C GLU A 72 -11.35 13.05 1.17
N LYS A 73 -10.95 14.32 1.15
CA LYS A 73 -9.54 14.70 1.24
C LYS A 73 -9.19 15.04 2.68
N ALA A 74 -7.99 14.67 3.11
CA ALA A 74 -7.45 15.06 4.40
C ALA A 74 -5.96 15.42 4.30
N ASN A 75 -5.45 16.12 5.30
CA ASN A 75 -4.09 16.66 5.29
C ASN A 75 -3.00 15.63 5.68
N TYR A 76 -3.39 14.44 6.12
CA TYR A 76 -2.48 13.41 6.64
C TYR A 76 -2.17 12.28 5.64
N TYR A 77 -2.63 12.41 4.39
CA TYR A 77 -2.22 11.59 3.25
C TYR A 77 -2.27 12.41 1.96
N THR A 78 -1.63 11.90 0.91
CA THR A 78 -1.73 12.42 -0.45
C THR A 78 -2.68 11.54 -1.26
N SER A 79 -3.77 12.09 -1.77
CA SER A 79 -4.63 11.37 -2.72
C SER A 79 -3.98 11.37 -4.10
N VAL A 80 -3.91 10.22 -4.74
CA VAL A 80 -3.38 10.03 -6.10
C VAL A 80 -4.41 9.30 -6.96
N LYS A 81 -4.57 9.71 -8.22
CA LYS A 81 -5.56 9.14 -9.14
C LYS A 81 -4.99 8.10 -10.08
N SER A 82 -3.66 7.99 -10.14
CA SER A 82 -2.98 7.10 -11.07
C SER A 82 -1.57 6.74 -10.61
N TRP A 83 -1.05 5.63 -11.15
CA TRP A 83 0.35 5.24 -10.96
C TRP A 83 1.34 6.27 -11.50
N SER A 84 0.97 7.01 -12.56
CA SER A 84 1.80 8.08 -13.11
C SER A 84 1.97 9.22 -12.11
N GLU A 85 0.87 9.62 -11.48
CA GLU A 85 0.86 10.64 -10.42
C GLU A 85 1.65 10.18 -9.20
N PHE A 86 1.39 8.96 -8.71
CA PHE A 86 2.15 8.38 -7.60
C PHE A 86 3.67 8.39 -7.87
N LYS A 87 4.10 8.00 -9.07
CA LYS A 87 5.53 8.02 -9.44
C LYS A 87 6.15 9.41 -9.41
N LYS A 88 5.41 10.48 -9.69
CA LYS A 88 5.93 11.85 -9.57
C LYS A 88 6.30 12.17 -8.12
N HIS A 89 5.50 11.74 -7.15
CA HIS A 89 5.81 11.92 -5.73
C HIS A 89 7.02 11.11 -5.24
N LEU A 90 7.34 10.00 -5.91
CA LEU A 90 8.48 9.15 -5.54
C LEU A 90 9.80 9.63 -6.15
N PHE A 91 9.79 10.03 -7.42
CA PHE A 91 11.02 10.20 -8.20
C PHE A 91 11.32 11.65 -8.61
N ASN A 92 10.32 12.53 -8.58
CA ASN A 92 10.51 13.94 -8.91
C ASN A 92 10.49 14.75 -7.61
N LYS A 93 11.62 14.76 -6.92
CA LYS A 93 11.94 15.82 -5.95
C LYS A 93 12.60 16.98 -6.66
#